data_AF-A0A928IYT9-F1
#
_entry.id   AF-A0A928IYT9-F1
#
_cell.length_a   1.000
_cell.length_b   1.000
_cell.length_c   1.000
_cell.angle_alpha   90.00
_cell.angle_beta   90.00
_cell.angle_gamma   90.00
#
_symmetry.space_group_name_H-M   'P 1'
#
loop_
_entity.id
_entity.type
_entity.pdbx_description
1 polymer ?
#
loop_
_entity_poly.entity_id
_entity_poly.type
_entity_poly.pdbx_seq_one_letter_code
_entity_poly.pdbx_strand_id
1 'polypeptide(L)' 'MQRIDEWVPFQWHCVNCGNIVTGFKNSRGDIKVECKKCHTVMVRTIKNPKRDTFQVFAPAEAGE' A
#
# COMPACT_ATOMS: atom_id res chain seq x y z
N MET A 1 20.07 -0.79 -18.57
CA MET A 1 18.67 -0.35 -18.52
C MET A 1 18.49 0.49 -17.27
N GLN A 2 18.51 1.81 -17.42
CA GLN A 2 18.12 2.73 -16.35
C GLN A 2 16.64 2.49 -16.06
N ARG A 3 16.31 2.03 -14.85
CA ARG A 3 14.92 1.93 -14.42
C ARG A 3 14.44 3.35 -14.22
N ILE A 4 13.50 3.77 -15.03
CA ILE A 4 12.75 5.01 -14.78
C ILE A 4 12.20 4.86 -13.35
N ASP A 5 12.50 5.82 -12.47
CA ASP A 5 11.87 6.01 -11.15
C ASP A 5 10.39 6.39 -11.35
N GLU A 6 9.68 5.59 -12.14
CA GLU A 6 8.30 5.82 -12.50
C GLU A 6 7.46 5.36 -11.31
N TRP A 7 6.74 6.30 -10.71
CA TRP A 7 5.74 6.01 -9.72
C TRP A 7 4.62 5.20 -10.37
N VAL A 8 4.78 3.87 -10.40
CA VAL A 8 3.80 2.98 -11.02
C VAL A 8 2.58 2.90 -10.10
N PRO A 9 1.38 3.31 -10.57
CA PRO A 9 0.17 3.19 -9.79
C PRO A 9 -0.21 1.71 -9.63
N PHE A 10 -0.63 1.33 -8.43
CA PHE A 10 -1.09 -0.02 -8.11
C PHE A 10 -2.37 0.09 -7.28
N GLN A 11 -3.43 -0.58 -7.76
CA GLN A 11 -4.75 -0.54 -7.13
C GLN A 11 -5.10 -1.87 -6.49
N TRP A 12 -5.74 -1.82 -5.33
CA TRP A 12 -6.32 -3.00 -4.69
C TRP A 12 -7.47 -2.60 -3.75
N HIS A 13 -8.16 -3.60 -3.20
CA HIS A 13 -9.22 -3.38 -2.22
C HIS A 13 -8.64 -3.21 -0.82
N CYS A 14 -9.03 -2.15 -0.11
CA CYS A 14 -8.70 -1.99 1.30
C CYS A 14 -9.14 -3.22 2.09
N VAL A 15 -8.20 -3.84 2.80
CA VAL A 15 -8.45 -5.06 3.58
C VAL A 15 -9.31 -4.82 4.82
N ASN A 16 -9.53 -3.56 5.20
CA ASN A 16 -10.40 -3.19 6.31
C ASN A 16 -11.84 -2.93 5.85
N CYS A 17 -12.05 -2.06 4.86
CA CYS A 17 -13.40 -1.60 4.49
C CYS A 17 -13.83 -1.90 3.03
N GLY A 18 -12.99 -2.60 2.26
CA GLY A 18 -13.27 -2.98 0.86
C GLY A 18 -13.18 -1.86 -0.18
N ASN A 19 -12.91 -0.61 0.21
CA ASN A 19 -12.82 0.50 -0.75
C ASN A 19 -11.59 0.36 -1.67
N ILE A 20 -11.69 0.75 -2.94
CA ILE A 20 -10.53 0.75 -3.84
C ILE A 20 -9.53 1.81 -3.38
N VAL A 21 -8.28 1.39 -3.21
CA VAL A 21 -7.16 2.26 -2.88
C VAL A 21 -6.14 2.23 -4.02
N THR A 22 -5.50 3.37 -4.27
CA THR A 22 -4.45 3.51 -5.28
C THR A 22 -3.17 3.96 -4.56
N GLY A 23 -2.17 3.10 -4.54
CA GLY A 23 -0.83 3.41 -4.03
C GLY A 23 0.17 3.54 -5.17
N PHE A 24 1.30 4.18 -4.89
CA PHE A 24 2.39 4.30 -5.87
C PHE A 24 3.60 3.50 -5.41
N LYS A 25 4.18 2.75 -6.35
CA LYS A 25 5.36 1.94 -6.09
C LYS A 25 6.61 2.82 -6.06
N ASN A 26 7.41 2.69 -5.00
CA ASN A 26 8.71 3.36 -4.91
C ASN A 26 9.82 2.56 -5.62
N SER A 27 11.03 3.11 -5.67
CA SER A 27 12.21 2.49 -6.31
C SER A 27 12.62 1.13 -5.73
N ARG A 28 12.29 0.87 -4.45
CA ARG A 28 12.51 -0.43 -3.79
C ARG A 28 11.42 -1.44 -4.08
N GLY A 29 10.31 -0.99 -4.65
CA GLY A 29 9.13 -1.79 -4.95
C GLY A 29 8.10 -1.87 -3.84
N ASP A 30 8.22 -1.02 -2.82
CA ASP A 30 7.23 -0.91 -1.74
C ASP A 30 6.13 0.06 -2.15
N ILE A 31 4.93 -0.20 -1.62
CA ILE A 31 3.75 0.60 -1.86
C ILE A 31 3.13 0.94 -0.50
N LYS A 32 3.01 2.23 -0.19
CA LYS A 32 2.27 2.71 0.96
C LYS A 32 1.00 3.40 0.49
N VAL A 33 -0.12 3.11 1.11
CA VAL A 33 -1.39 3.77 0.83
C VAL A 33 -2.20 3.93 2.11
N GLU A 34 -2.91 5.05 2.20
CA GLU A 34 -3.93 5.27 3.23
C GLU A 34 -5.30 5.15 2.57
N CYS A 35 -6.21 4.39 3.18
CA CYS A 35 -7.57 4.33 2.69
C CYS A 35 -8.31 5.63 3.00
N LYS A 36 -8.76 6.36 1.97
CA LYS A 36 -9.54 7.61 2.14
C LYS A 36 -10.89 7.45 2.84
N LYS A 37 -11.38 6.22 3.04
CA LYS A 37 -12.69 5.94 3.67
C LYS A 37 -12.57 5.60 5.15
N CYS A 38 -11.66 4.70 5.52
CA CYS A 38 -11.51 4.21 6.89
C CYS A 38 -10.17 4.56 7.53
N HIS A 39 -9.33 5.33 6.82
CA HIS A 39 -8.02 5.80 7.29
C HIS A 39 -7.02 4.70 7.67
N THR A 40 -7.32 3.43 7.36
CA THR A 40 -6.38 2.33 7.52
C THR A 40 -5.16 2.54 6.62
N VAL A 41 -3.98 2.51 7.22
CA VAL A 41 -2.71 2.59 6.49
C VAL A 41 -2.27 1.18 6.13
N MET A 42 -1.93 0.99 4.87
CA MET A 42 -1.49 -0.29 4.33
C MET A 42 -0.13 -0.12 3.67
N VAL A 43 0.81 -1.01 3.98
CA VAL A 43 2.15 -1.05 3.40
C VAL A 43 2.39 -2.43 2.80
N ARG A 44 2.62 -2.47 1.49
CA ARG A 44 3.00 -3.67 0.75
C ARG A 44 4.46 -3.62 0.38
N THR A 45 5.22 -4.64 0.77
CA THR A 45 6.65 -4.77 0.50
C THR A 45 6.88 -6.06 -0.28
N ILE A 46 7.42 -5.95 -1.50
CA ILE A 46 7.71 -7.13 -2.35
C ILE A 46 9.05 -7.72 -1.89
N LYS A 47 9.04 -8.91 -1.25
CA LYS A 47 10.28 -9.59 -0.84
C LYS A 47 10.88 -10.43 -1.97
N ASN A 48 10.03 -11.10 -2.74
CA ASN A 48 10.40 -11.80 -3.96
C ASN A 48 9.18 -11.86 -4.91
N PRO A 49 9.33 -12.26 -6.18
CA PRO A 49 8.21 -12.27 -7.14
C PRO A 49 7.00 -13.13 -6.72
N LYS A 50 7.18 -14.06 -5.77
CA LYS A 50 6.15 -14.97 -5.25
C LYS A 50 5.69 -14.64 -3.83
N ARG A 51 6.30 -13.65 -3.17
CA ARG A 51 6.08 -13.34 -1.75
C ARG A 51 6.17 -11.84 -1.52
N ASP A 52 5.05 -11.28 -1.13
CA ASP A 52 4.97 -9.95 -0.54
C ASP A 52 4.58 -10.02 0.93
N THR A 53 4.90 -8.95 1.65
CA THR A 53 4.47 -8.70 3.01
C THR A 53 3.48 -7.55 2.98
N PHE A 54 2.32 -7.76 3.61
CA PHE A 54 1.26 -6.77 3.70
C PHE A 54 1.06 -6.37 5.16
N GLN A 55 1.47 -5.16 5.52
CA GLN A 55 1.29 -4.61 6.86
C GLN A 55 0.06 -3.70 6.87
N VAL A 56 -0.79 -3.90 7.86
CA VAL A 56 -2.03 -3.14 8.05
C VAL A 56 -1.95 -2.46 9.40
N PHE A 57 -2.12 -1.15 9.42
CA PHE A 57 -2.12 -0.35 10.63
C PHE A 57 -3.50 0.24 10.82
N ALA A 58 -3.99 0.17 12.06
CA ALA A 58 -5.21 0.85 12.46
C ALA A 58 -5.09 2.36 12.17
N PRO A 59 -6.21 3.03 11.86
CA PRO A 59 -6.23 4.49 11.76
C PRO A 59 -5.78 5.11 13.09
N ALA A 60 -5.07 6.24 13.01
CA ALA A 60 -4.49 6.90 14.18
C ALA A 60 -5.53 7.34 15.24
N GLU A 61 -6.81 7.41 14.85
CA GLU A 61 -7.92 7.86 15.69
C GLU A 61 -8.65 6.72 16.42
N ALA A 62 -8.16 5.47 16.31
CA ALA A 62 -8.73 4.31 17.01
C ALA A 62 -8.15 4.12 18.43
N GLY A 63 -7.95 5.22 19.15
CA GLY A 63 -7.49 5.24 20.54
C GLY A 63 -8.24 6.32 21.32
N GLU A 64 -8.94 5.87 22.36
CA GLU A 64 -9.66 6.63 23.40
C GLU A 64 -8.86 7.78 24.03
#